data_AF-A0A927W6M7-F1
#
_entry.id   AF-A0A927W6M7-F1
#
_cell.length_a   1.000
_cell.length_b   1.000
_cell.length_c   1.000
_cell.angle_alpha   90.00
_cell.angle_beta   90.00
_cell.angle_gamma   90.00
#
_symmetry.space_group_name_H-M   'P 1'
#
loop_
_entity.id
_entity.type
_entity.pdbx_description
1 polymer ?
#
loop_
_entity_poly.entity_id
_entity_poly.type
_entity_poly.pdbx_seq_one_letter_code
_entity_poly.pdbx_strand_id
1 'polypeptide(L)'
;MDGQKISLAAEALFRLLFLCGAGLILSEPLRNLAARVQMHNRLRARKRLQEGKNGILRHLDQGLLMAFGKPVGAGAFLFFDSALFLAVLLTASRSFSPGGTLCAAVLSAAIPWLLYVMRLEESRRKGSREGVTLVTELLRRYRISGGNIFAALEETVGGVRELKVTGKLLYRLLLSLRQAPGRAAVGRAAEDLAYGLGTNWGRMLSYNLAAAASDGRDITTALEDLLIQLRDAESLAEERKRLNGEAMRMTGLLIPVLYPVTIVLLVGYLGIPLGTVLQNQFYTPGGLLLFLLILFLWAANGALLSLFAAKRFDF
;
A
#
# COMPACT_ATOMS: atom_id res chain seq x y z
N MET A 1 -13.39 38.35 -43.19
CA MET A 1 -12.79 37.34 -42.27
C MET A 1 -13.03 37.66 -40.78
N ASP A 2 -13.66 38.79 -40.43
CA ASP A 2 -13.81 39.21 -39.02
C ASP A 2 -15.06 38.67 -38.31
N GLY A 3 -16.16 38.40 -39.03
CA GLY A 3 -17.39 37.89 -38.42
C GLY A 3 -17.28 36.48 -37.82
N GLN A 4 -16.40 35.64 -38.37
CA GLN A 4 -16.21 34.25 -37.92
C GLN A 4 -15.34 34.16 -36.64
N LYS A 5 -14.44 35.14 -36.42
CA LYS A 5 -13.64 35.23 -35.19
C LYS A 5 -14.47 35.75 -34.02
N ILE A 6 -15.40 36.66 -34.28
CA ILE A 6 -16.30 37.23 -33.27
C ILE A 6 -17.31 36.17 -32.79
N SER A 7 -17.83 35.31 -33.67
CA SER A 7 -18.74 34.23 -33.27
C SER A 7 -18.05 33.17 -32.40
N LEU A 8 -16.82 32.78 -32.74
CA LEU A 8 -16.01 31.84 -31.95
C LEU A 8 -15.65 32.41 -30.56
N ALA A 9 -15.33 33.70 -30.47
CA ALA A 9 -15.05 34.36 -29.20
C ALA A 9 -16.29 34.43 -28.30
N ALA A 10 -17.47 34.73 -28.87
CA ALA A 10 -18.73 34.75 -28.13
C ALA A 10 -19.12 33.35 -27.63
N GLU A 11 -18.92 32.31 -28.44
CA GLU A 11 -19.22 30.93 -28.07
C GLU A 11 -18.29 30.41 -26.96
N ALA A 12 -17.00 30.77 -27.03
CA ALA A 12 -16.03 30.46 -25.98
C ALA A 12 -16.37 31.17 -24.65
N LEU A 13 -16.81 32.43 -24.72
CA LEU A 13 -17.23 33.20 -23.55
C LEU A 13 -18.47 32.58 -22.88
N PHE A 14 -19.46 32.16 -23.67
CA PHE A 14 -20.65 31.48 -23.15
C PHE A 14 -20.34 30.13 -22.50
N ARG A 15 -19.44 29.34 -23.09
CA ARG A 15 -19.00 28.06 -22.51
C ARG A 15 -18.21 28.26 -21.21
N LEU A 16 -17.37 29.28 -21.14
CA LEU A 16 -16.65 29.64 -19.91
C LEU A 16 -17.59 30.11 -18.81
N LEU A 17 -18.57 30.97 -19.13
CA LEU A 17 -19.59 31.42 -18.18
C LEU A 17 -20.46 30.26 -17.68
N PHE A 18 -20.83 29.33 -18.57
CA PHE A 18 -21.60 28.15 -18.20
C PHE A 18 -20.79 27.20 -17.30
N LEU A 19 -19.50 26.96 -17.60
CA LEU A 19 -18.63 26.14 -16.76
C LEU A 19 -18.34 26.78 -15.40
N CYS A 20 -18.16 28.10 -15.34
CA CYS A 20 -18.01 28.84 -14.08
C CYS A 20 -19.30 28.81 -13.25
N GLY A 21 -20.46 29.00 -13.89
CA GLY A 21 -21.77 28.93 -13.23
C GLY A 21 -22.08 27.53 -12.71
N ALA A 22 -21.87 26.48 -13.53
CA ALA A 22 -22.01 25.10 -13.12
C ALA A 22 -21.03 24.72 -11.99
N GLY A 23 -19.78 25.20 -12.06
CA GLY A 23 -18.78 25.01 -11.02
C GLY A 23 -19.17 25.64 -9.67
N LEU A 24 -19.73 26.85 -9.68
CA LEU A 24 -20.21 27.53 -8.47
C LEU A 24 -21.43 26.81 -7.87
N ILE A 25 -22.41 26.44 -8.68
CA ILE A 25 -23.64 25.77 -8.22
C ILE A 25 -23.34 24.36 -7.70
N LEU A 26 -22.41 23.64 -8.32
CA LEU A 26 -22.03 22.28 -7.90
C LEU A 26 -21.02 22.27 -6.74
N SER A 27 -20.37 23.38 -6.42
CA SER A 27 -19.31 23.45 -5.40
C SER A 27 -19.82 23.13 -3.99
N GLU A 28 -20.97 23.67 -3.60
CA GLU A 28 -21.59 23.40 -2.30
C GLU A 28 -22.13 21.97 -2.16
N PRO A 29 -22.91 21.41 -3.10
CA PRO A 29 -23.35 20.03 -3.00
C PRO A 29 -22.19 19.05 -3.06
N LEU A 30 -21.13 19.31 -3.83
CA LEU A 30 -19.91 18.48 -3.83
C LEU A 30 -19.16 18.55 -2.50
N ARG A 31 -19.02 19.75 -1.90
CA ARG A 31 -18.42 19.90 -0.55
C ARG A 31 -19.26 19.20 0.51
N ASN A 32 -20.59 19.33 0.45
CA ASN A 32 -21.50 18.68 1.38
C ASN A 32 -21.53 17.17 1.20
N LEU A 33 -21.42 16.66 -0.03
CA LEU A 33 -21.26 15.24 -0.32
C LEU A 33 -19.93 14.71 0.24
N ALA A 34 -18.82 15.43 0.00
CA ALA A 34 -17.51 15.08 0.53
C ALA A 34 -17.50 15.09 2.08
N ALA A 35 -18.14 16.08 2.70
CA ALA A 35 -18.28 16.18 4.15
C ALA A 35 -19.16 15.06 4.72
N ARG A 36 -20.28 14.71 4.06
CA ARG A 36 -21.13 13.57 4.43
C ARG A 36 -20.38 12.24 4.29
N VAL A 37 -19.62 12.04 3.22
CA VAL A 37 -18.77 10.86 3.04
C VAL A 37 -17.71 10.79 4.14
N GLN A 38 -17.05 11.89 4.47
CA GLN A 38 -16.09 11.93 5.59
C GLN A 38 -16.76 11.65 6.94
N MET A 39 -17.92 12.23 7.21
CA MET A 39 -18.67 12.01 8.45
C MET A 39 -19.14 10.55 8.56
N HIS A 40 -19.68 9.98 7.48
CA HIS A 40 -20.10 8.59 7.42
C HIS A 40 -18.93 7.63 7.58
N ASN A 41 -17.76 7.98 7.02
CA ASN A 41 -16.51 7.23 7.22
C ASN A 41 -16.01 7.32 8.67
N ARG A 42 -16.14 8.49 9.33
CA ARG A 42 -15.81 8.66 10.76
C ARG A 42 -16.75 7.88 11.67
N LEU A 43 -18.06 7.91 11.39
CA LEU A 43 -19.07 7.17 12.13
C LEU A 43 -18.91 5.66 11.94
N ARG A 44 -18.66 5.20 10.71
CA ARG A 44 -18.32 3.80 10.43
C ARG A 44 -17.00 3.41 11.11
N ALA A 45 -15.99 4.27 11.17
CA ALA A 45 -14.75 3.99 11.88
C ALA A 45 -14.99 3.81 13.40
N ARG A 46 -15.85 4.63 14.01
CA ARG A 46 -16.27 4.48 15.42
C ARG A 46 -17.10 3.22 15.65
N LYS A 47 -18.05 2.92 14.76
CA LYS A 47 -18.87 1.71 14.85
C LYS A 47 -18.04 0.43 14.66
N ARG A 48 -17.04 0.47 13.79
CA ARG A 48 -16.03 -0.59 13.55
C ARG A 48 -15.07 -0.83 14.73
N LEU A 49 -14.94 0.11 15.66
CA LEU A 49 -14.21 -0.07 16.91
C LEU A 49 -15.06 -0.80 17.97
N GLN A 50 -16.39 -0.71 17.87
CA GLN A 50 -17.36 -1.36 18.77
C GLN A 50 -17.82 -2.73 18.24
N GLU A 51 -18.02 -2.88 16.94
CA GLU A 51 -18.38 -4.15 16.29
C GLU A 51 -17.10 -4.94 16.01
N GLY A 52 -16.93 -6.07 16.69
CA GLY A 52 -15.85 -7.02 16.45
C GLY A 52 -15.86 -7.45 14.98
N LYS A 53 -14.93 -6.92 14.18
CA LYS A 53 -14.78 -7.31 12.78
C LYS A 53 -14.39 -8.78 12.68
N ASN A 54 -14.87 -9.45 11.63
CA ASN A 54 -14.32 -10.71 11.16
C ASN A 54 -12.79 -10.57 11.03
N GLY A 55 -12.04 -11.52 11.62
CA GLY A 55 -10.58 -11.45 11.69
C GLY A 55 -9.94 -11.14 10.33
N ILE A 56 -10.41 -11.76 9.24
CA ILE A 56 -9.87 -11.57 7.89
C ILE A 56 -10.00 -10.11 7.39
N LEU A 57 -11.17 -9.48 7.58
CA LEU A 57 -11.39 -8.09 7.16
C LEU A 57 -10.52 -7.12 7.96
N ARG A 58 -10.28 -7.42 9.24
CA ARG A 58 -9.37 -6.65 10.08
C ARG A 58 -7.93 -6.71 9.54
N HIS A 59 -7.45 -7.90 9.19
CA HIS A 59 -6.12 -8.06 8.60
C HIS A 59 -5.99 -7.29 7.27
N LEU A 60 -7.02 -7.33 6.42
CA LEU A 60 -7.01 -6.57 5.16
C LEU A 60 -7.01 -5.05 5.40
N ASP A 61 -7.82 -4.56 6.35
CA ASP A 61 -7.81 -3.13 6.73
C ASP A 61 -6.44 -2.68 7.25
N GLN A 62 -5.81 -3.48 8.12
CA GLN A 62 -4.47 -3.20 8.64
C GLN A 62 -3.44 -3.18 7.51
N GLY A 63 -3.48 -4.17 6.61
CA GLY A 63 -2.56 -4.26 5.49
C GLY A 63 -2.71 -3.10 4.51
N LEU A 64 -3.95 -2.72 4.17
CA LEU A 64 -4.23 -1.56 3.31
C LEU A 64 -3.75 -0.26 3.94
N LEU A 65 -3.95 -0.10 5.25
CA LEU A 65 -3.45 1.05 5.99
C LEU A 65 -1.92 1.13 5.98
N MET A 66 -1.22 -0.01 6.01
CA MET A 66 0.24 -0.05 5.88
C MET A 66 0.70 0.22 4.45
N ALA A 67 0.07 -0.41 3.46
CA ALA A 67 0.46 -0.29 2.05
C ALA A 67 0.28 1.15 1.51
N PHE A 68 -0.80 1.83 1.90
CA PHE A 68 -1.16 3.15 1.36
C PHE A 68 -0.96 4.30 2.35
N GLY A 69 -0.69 4.02 3.62
CA GLY A 69 -0.55 5.02 4.68
C GLY A 69 -1.85 5.77 5.05
N LYS A 70 -2.96 5.44 4.37
CA LYS A 70 -4.29 6.02 4.57
C LYS A 70 -5.29 4.91 4.90
N PRO A 71 -6.32 5.19 5.72
CA PRO A 71 -7.34 4.20 6.03
C PRO A 71 -8.22 3.93 4.81
N VAL A 72 -7.80 2.98 3.98
CA VAL A 72 -8.65 2.41 2.92
C VAL A 72 -9.40 1.25 3.56
N GLY A 73 -10.73 1.33 3.57
CA GLY A 73 -11.55 0.26 4.13
C GLY A 73 -11.49 -0.99 3.25
N ALA A 74 -11.27 -2.16 3.85
CA ALA A 74 -11.32 -3.48 3.23
C ALA A 74 -12.56 -3.66 2.35
N GLY A 75 -13.74 -3.27 2.86
CA GLY A 75 -14.98 -3.33 2.09
C GLY A 75 -15.00 -2.42 0.84
N ALA A 76 -14.33 -1.27 0.87
CA ALA A 76 -14.24 -0.39 -0.29
C ALA A 76 -13.27 -0.96 -1.33
N PHE A 77 -12.15 -1.54 -0.89
CA PHE A 77 -11.20 -2.23 -1.76
C PHE A 77 -11.87 -3.42 -2.46
N LEU A 78 -12.55 -4.30 -1.70
CA LEU A 78 -13.27 -5.45 -2.25
C LEU A 78 -14.41 -5.04 -3.19
N PHE A 79 -15.14 -3.96 -2.87
CA PHE A 79 -16.18 -3.43 -3.75
C PHE A 79 -15.59 -2.95 -5.08
N PHE A 80 -14.50 -2.18 -5.05
CA PHE A 80 -13.84 -1.70 -6.26
C PHE A 80 -13.30 -2.85 -7.11
N ASP A 81 -12.69 -3.85 -6.48
CA ASP A 81 -12.14 -5.02 -7.15
C ASP A 81 -13.24 -5.88 -7.81
N SER A 82 -14.35 -6.09 -7.09
CA SER A 82 -15.53 -6.79 -7.63
C SER A 82 -16.19 -6.01 -8.77
N ALA A 83 -16.27 -4.68 -8.65
CA ALA A 83 -16.81 -3.82 -9.70
C ALA A 83 -15.91 -3.84 -10.95
N LEU A 84 -14.58 -3.85 -10.78
CA LEU A 84 -13.62 -4.00 -11.87
C LEU A 84 -13.80 -5.36 -12.56
N PHE A 85 -13.89 -6.44 -11.79
CA PHE A 85 -14.14 -7.78 -12.32
C PHE A 85 -15.43 -7.81 -13.16
N LEU A 86 -16.55 -7.32 -12.61
CA LEU A 86 -17.84 -7.29 -13.31
C LEU A 86 -17.81 -6.40 -14.55
N ALA A 87 -17.16 -5.24 -14.47
CA ALA A 87 -17.03 -4.33 -15.61
C ALA A 87 -16.24 -4.97 -16.76
N VAL A 88 -15.14 -5.66 -16.45
CA VAL A 88 -14.34 -6.38 -17.45
C VAL A 88 -15.11 -7.59 -17.98
N LEU A 89 -15.81 -8.34 -17.12
CA LEU A 89 -16.62 -9.48 -17.53
C LEU A 89 -17.71 -9.08 -18.54
N LEU A 90 -18.45 -8.01 -18.24
CA LEU A 90 -19.54 -7.52 -19.08
C LEU A 90 -19.02 -6.96 -20.41
N THR A 91 -17.92 -6.20 -20.38
CA THR A 91 -17.34 -5.60 -21.60
C THR A 91 -16.65 -6.65 -22.47
N ALA A 92 -15.91 -7.58 -21.87
CA ALA A 92 -15.22 -8.65 -22.60
C ALA A 92 -16.19 -9.68 -23.20
N SER A 93 -17.36 -9.91 -22.59
CA SER A 93 -18.37 -10.85 -23.13
C SER A 93 -18.82 -10.54 -24.57
N ARG A 94 -18.69 -9.29 -25.00
CA ARG A 94 -19.05 -8.84 -26.35
C ARG A 94 -17.97 -9.10 -27.40
N SER A 95 -16.73 -9.31 -26.97
CA SER A 95 -15.55 -9.32 -27.84
C SER A 95 -14.76 -10.64 -27.78
N PHE A 96 -14.98 -11.45 -26.75
CA PHE A 96 -14.20 -12.66 -26.46
C PHE A 96 -15.08 -13.91 -26.39
N SER A 97 -14.45 -15.08 -26.56
CA SER A 97 -15.06 -16.35 -26.18
C SER A 97 -15.40 -16.38 -24.67
N PRO A 98 -16.29 -17.26 -24.21
CA PRO A 98 -16.61 -17.37 -22.78
C PRO A 98 -15.36 -17.60 -21.90
N GLY A 99 -14.43 -18.44 -22.37
CA GLY A 99 -13.16 -18.69 -21.68
C GLY A 99 -12.25 -17.46 -21.66
N GLY A 100 -12.11 -16.77 -22.80
CA GLY A 100 -11.31 -15.54 -22.89
C GLY A 100 -11.86 -14.40 -22.02
N THR A 101 -13.19 -14.29 -21.95
CA THR A 101 -13.90 -13.32 -21.10
C THR A 101 -13.58 -13.54 -19.62
N LEU A 102 -13.70 -14.79 -19.14
CA LEU A 102 -13.40 -15.14 -17.76
C LEU A 102 -11.91 -14.88 -17.45
N CYS A 103 -11.01 -15.28 -18.35
CA CYS A 103 -9.58 -15.03 -18.17
C CYS A 103 -9.27 -13.54 -18.05
N ALA A 104 -9.79 -12.70 -18.95
CA ALA A 104 -9.57 -11.26 -18.92
C ALA A 104 -10.08 -10.63 -17.60
N ALA A 105 -11.25 -11.05 -17.13
CA ALA A 105 -11.83 -10.56 -15.87
C ALA A 105 -10.99 -10.96 -14.65
N VAL A 106 -10.57 -12.22 -14.57
CA VAL A 106 -9.71 -12.73 -13.48
C VAL A 106 -8.35 -12.03 -13.48
N LEU A 107 -7.68 -11.92 -14.63
CA LEU A 107 -6.38 -11.24 -14.73
C LEU A 107 -6.49 -9.78 -14.28
N SER A 108 -7.56 -9.09 -14.69
CA SER A 108 -7.79 -7.69 -14.32
C SER A 108 -8.03 -7.48 -12.83
N ALA A 109 -8.80 -8.37 -12.19
CA ALA A 109 -9.03 -8.34 -10.74
C ALA A 109 -7.80 -8.79 -9.93
N ALA A 110 -6.95 -9.66 -10.48
CA ALA A 110 -5.73 -10.08 -9.80
C ALA A 110 -4.68 -8.95 -9.69
N ILE A 111 -4.63 -8.02 -10.65
CA ILE A 111 -3.62 -6.95 -10.68
C ILE A 111 -3.68 -6.06 -9.43
N PRO A 112 -4.84 -5.49 -9.00
CA PRO A 112 -4.94 -4.71 -7.76
C PRO A 112 -4.41 -5.45 -6.53
N TRP A 113 -4.69 -6.75 -6.40
CA TRP A 113 -4.19 -7.58 -5.32
C TRP A 113 -2.68 -7.73 -5.34
N LEU A 114 -2.09 -7.98 -6.50
CA LEU A 114 -0.64 -8.10 -6.66
C LEU A 114 0.07 -6.79 -6.33
N LEU A 115 -0.46 -5.65 -6.80
CA LEU A 115 0.07 -4.33 -6.49
C LEU A 115 -0.05 -4.00 -5.00
N TYR A 116 -1.14 -4.40 -4.35
CA TYR A 116 -1.31 -4.28 -2.91
C TYR A 116 -0.22 -5.06 -2.15
N VAL A 117 0.02 -6.31 -2.51
CA VAL A 117 1.06 -7.15 -1.89
C VAL A 117 2.44 -6.51 -2.06
N MET A 118 2.77 -6.05 -3.27
CA MET A 118 4.04 -5.34 -3.55
C MET A 118 4.24 -4.14 -2.64
N ARG A 119 3.20 -3.29 -2.49
CA ARG A 119 3.26 -2.08 -1.65
C ARG A 119 3.34 -2.39 -0.17
N LEU A 120 2.60 -3.39 0.30
CA LEU A 120 2.65 -3.84 1.69
C LEU A 120 4.07 -4.31 2.05
N GLU A 121 4.63 -5.20 1.23
CA GLU A 121 5.96 -5.77 1.47
C GLU A 121 7.07 -4.73 1.30
N GLU A 122 6.91 -3.74 0.41
CA GLU A 122 7.83 -2.60 0.35
C GLU A 122 7.83 -1.79 1.66
N SER A 123 6.65 -1.53 2.24
CA SER A 123 6.54 -0.82 3.52
C SER A 123 7.20 -1.62 4.65
N ARG A 124 6.92 -2.93 4.73
CA ARG A 124 7.54 -3.83 5.72
C ARG A 124 9.05 -3.89 5.57
N ARG A 125 9.57 -3.99 4.35
CA ARG A 125 11.01 -3.98 4.08
C ARG A 125 11.68 -2.66 4.46
N LYS A 126 10.98 -1.52 4.32
CA LYS A 126 11.48 -0.22 4.82
C LYS A 126 11.50 -0.21 6.35
N GLY A 127 10.41 -0.67 6.98
CA GLY A 127 10.35 -0.79 8.45
C GLY A 127 11.40 -1.74 9.03
N SER A 128 11.68 -2.86 8.36
CA SER A 128 12.71 -3.81 8.81
C SER A 128 14.12 -3.20 8.82
N ARG A 129 14.44 -2.38 7.81
CA ARG A 129 15.71 -1.63 7.77
C ARG A 129 15.83 -0.56 8.85
N GLU A 130 14.70 -0.08 9.38
CA GLU A 130 14.68 0.84 10.52
C GLU A 130 14.82 0.09 11.86
N GLY A 131 14.79 -1.25 11.87
CA GLY A 131 14.69 -2.07 13.09
C GLY A 131 15.85 -1.87 14.07
N VAL A 132 17.09 -1.88 13.60
CA VAL A 132 18.28 -1.66 14.46
C VAL A 132 18.22 -0.28 15.10
N THR A 133 17.97 0.77 14.31
CA THR A 133 17.84 2.14 14.80
C THR A 133 16.69 2.28 15.80
N LEU A 134 15.54 1.68 15.49
CA LEU A 134 14.34 1.68 16.34
C LEU A 134 14.63 1.09 17.71
N VAL A 135 15.18 -0.13 17.75
CA VAL A 135 15.40 -0.87 18.99
C VAL A 135 16.54 -0.24 19.79
N THR A 136 17.58 0.25 19.12
CA THR A 136 18.68 0.98 19.78
C THR A 136 18.17 2.22 20.49
N GLU A 137 17.39 3.07 19.81
CA GLU A 137 16.89 4.27 20.43
C GLU A 137 15.86 3.94 21.52
N LEU A 138 14.95 3.00 21.28
CA LEU A 138 13.98 2.58 22.28
C LEU A 138 14.66 2.07 23.56
N LEU A 139 15.67 1.20 23.45
CA LEU A 139 16.44 0.68 24.58
C LEU A 139 17.13 1.82 25.33
N ARG A 140 17.76 2.75 24.61
CA ARG A 140 18.41 3.92 25.22
C ARG A 140 17.41 4.77 26.00
N ARG A 141 16.26 5.08 25.40
CA ARG A 141 15.20 5.89 26.02
C ARG A 141 14.58 5.20 27.21
N TYR A 142 14.37 3.88 27.11
CA TYR A 142 13.87 3.05 28.20
C TYR A 142 14.80 3.05 29.42
N ARG A 143 16.11 2.98 29.21
CA ARG A 143 17.10 3.09 30.29
C ARG A 143 17.11 4.50 30.92
N ILE A 144 17.06 5.56 30.09
CA ILE A 144 17.04 6.95 30.58
C ILE A 144 15.76 7.23 31.38
N SER A 145 14.62 6.69 30.96
CA SER A 145 13.33 6.86 31.65
C SER A 145 13.16 5.95 32.87
N GLY A 146 14.19 5.23 33.30
CA GLY A 146 14.14 4.34 34.46
C GLY A 146 13.17 3.16 34.28
N GLY A 147 13.02 2.65 33.06
CA GLY A 147 12.12 1.54 32.74
C GLY A 147 10.67 1.96 32.47
N ASN A 148 10.37 3.25 32.36
CA ASN A 148 9.04 3.72 31.98
C ASN A 148 8.82 3.60 30.47
N ILE A 149 8.02 2.62 30.06
CA ILE A 149 7.74 2.33 28.65
C ILE A 149 6.97 3.46 27.94
N PHE A 150 6.06 4.13 28.63
CA PHE A 150 5.26 5.21 28.04
C PHE A 150 6.12 6.42 27.71
N ALA A 151 7.01 6.81 28.64
CA ALA A 151 7.99 7.87 28.42
C ALA A 151 8.97 7.50 27.31
N ALA A 152 9.48 6.27 27.31
CA ALA A 152 10.42 5.78 26.31
C ALA A 152 9.81 5.81 24.90
N LEU A 153 8.56 5.38 24.74
CA LEU A 153 7.85 5.41 23.46
C LEU A 153 7.60 6.84 22.96
N GLU A 154 7.20 7.75 23.85
CA GLU A 154 6.95 9.16 23.50
C GLU A 154 8.22 9.84 22.99
N GLU A 155 9.34 9.66 23.68
CA GLU A 155 10.62 10.22 23.27
C GLU A 155 11.16 9.55 21.99
N THR A 156 10.98 8.24 21.82
CA THR A 156 11.42 7.52 20.60
C THR A 156 10.66 8.01 19.36
N VAL A 157 9.34 8.20 19.49
CA VAL A 157 8.50 8.69 18.40
C VAL A 157 8.79 10.15 18.06
N GLY A 158 9.05 10.99 19.08
CA GLY A 158 9.36 12.41 18.89
C GLY A 158 10.81 12.69 18.46
N GLY A 159 11.74 11.79 18.78
CA GLY A 159 13.19 12.07 18.70
C GLY A 159 13.90 11.65 17.43
N VAL A 160 13.35 10.72 16.63
CA VAL A 160 14.10 10.10 15.52
C VAL A 160 13.48 10.38 14.16
N ARG A 161 14.11 11.28 13.40
CA ARG A 161 13.67 11.64 12.03
C ARG A 161 13.79 10.50 11.02
N GLU A 162 14.63 9.51 11.30
CA GLU A 162 14.92 8.36 10.44
C GLU A 162 13.81 7.29 10.46
N LEU A 163 12.99 7.25 11.52
CA LEU A 163 11.92 6.24 11.71
C LEU A 163 10.64 6.61 10.95
N LYS A 164 10.68 6.57 9.61
CA LYS A 164 9.56 6.98 8.76
C LYS A 164 8.38 6.02 8.80
N VAL A 165 8.67 4.71 8.87
CA VAL A 165 7.65 3.65 8.89
C VAL A 165 7.37 3.23 10.32
N THR A 166 8.40 2.74 11.02
CA THR A 166 8.30 2.19 12.37
C THR A 166 7.85 3.23 13.40
N GLY A 167 8.29 4.48 13.27
CA GLY A 167 7.86 5.59 14.13
C GLY A 167 6.35 5.84 14.05
N LYS A 168 5.74 5.72 12.86
CA LYS A 168 4.28 5.82 12.70
C LYS A 168 3.55 4.65 13.37
N LEU A 169 4.15 3.47 13.39
CA LEU A 169 3.59 2.30 14.05
C LEU A 169 3.66 2.44 15.57
N LEU A 170 4.80 2.88 16.10
CA LEU A 170 4.96 3.19 17.52
C LEU A 170 4.04 4.32 17.97
N TYR A 171 3.86 5.36 17.15
CA TYR A 171 2.91 6.44 17.46
C TYR A 171 1.47 5.91 17.60
N ARG A 172 1.05 5.03 16.69
CA ARG A 172 -0.28 4.38 16.77
C ARG A 172 -0.41 3.48 17.98
N LEU A 173 0.63 2.71 18.30
CA LEU A 173 0.69 1.92 19.52
C LEU A 173 0.50 2.83 20.75
N LEU A 174 1.33 3.86 20.89
CA LEU A 174 1.28 4.81 22.00
C LEU A 174 -0.11 5.45 22.15
N LEU A 175 -0.72 5.86 21.04
CA LEU A 175 -2.06 6.43 21.04
C LEU A 175 -3.11 5.43 21.52
N SER A 176 -3.05 4.18 21.03
CA SER A 176 -3.96 3.11 21.45
C SER A 176 -3.81 2.74 22.92
N LEU A 177 -2.57 2.70 23.41
CA LEU A 177 -2.26 2.44 24.83
C LEU A 177 -2.82 3.55 25.74
N ARG A 178 -2.79 4.82 25.30
CA ARG A 178 -3.34 5.96 26.05
C ARG A 178 -4.86 6.02 26.06
N GLN A 179 -5.51 5.65 24.95
CA GLN A 179 -6.96 5.80 24.79
C GLN A 179 -7.79 4.68 25.43
N ALA A 180 -7.23 3.47 25.56
CA ALA A 180 -7.93 2.32 26.09
C ALA A 180 -7.06 1.57 27.11
N PRO A 181 -7.04 2.01 28.38
CA PRO A 181 -6.31 1.30 29.43
C PRO A 181 -7.00 -0.04 29.70
N GLY A 182 -6.35 -1.14 29.34
CA GLY A 182 -6.84 -2.49 29.59
C GLY A 182 -6.05 -3.56 28.85
N ARG A 183 -5.80 -4.71 29.50
CA ARG A 183 -4.93 -5.78 28.97
C ARG A 183 -5.33 -6.25 27.57
N ALA A 184 -6.62 -6.36 27.28
CA ALA A 184 -7.13 -6.73 25.97
C ALA A 184 -6.95 -5.64 24.89
N ALA A 185 -6.90 -4.36 25.29
CA ALA A 185 -6.60 -3.27 24.36
C ALA A 185 -5.10 -3.17 24.07
N VAL A 186 -4.26 -3.36 25.10
CA VAL A 186 -2.79 -3.47 24.96
C VAL A 186 -2.41 -4.62 24.03
N GLY A 187 -3.00 -5.81 24.23
CA GLY A 187 -2.78 -6.97 23.36
C GLY A 187 -3.14 -6.69 21.90
N ARG A 188 -4.30 -6.06 21.65
CA ARG A 188 -4.72 -5.67 20.29
C ARG A 188 -3.79 -4.64 19.65
N ALA A 189 -3.33 -3.65 20.40
CA ALA A 189 -2.40 -2.64 19.89
C ALA A 189 -1.02 -3.25 19.55
N ALA A 190 -0.58 -4.23 20.35
CA ALA A 190 0.63 -4.99 20.08
C ALA A 190 0.49 -5.92 18.85
N GLU A 191 -0.68 -6.56 18.67
CA GLU A 191 -0.98 -7.31 17.45
C GLU A 191 -0.93 -6.41 16.20
N ASP A 192 -1.50 -5.20 16.28
CA ASP A 192 -1.47 -4.23 15.18
C ASP A 192 -0.03 -3.82 14.83
N LEU A 193 0.82 -3.60 15.85
CA LEU A 193 2.24 -3.33 15.67
C LEU A 193 2.96 -4.52 15.04
N ALA A 194 2.73 -5.73 15.55
CA ALA A 194 3.35 -6.96 15.07
C ALA A 194 3.00 -7.23 13.60
N TYR A 195 1.72 -7.09 13.24
CA TYR A 195 1.25 -7.21 11.87
C TYR A 195 1.87 -6.15 10.95
N GLY A 196 2.02 -4.93 11.48
CA GLY A 196 2.61 -3.80 10.81
C GLY A 196 4.08 -3.98 10.44
N LEU A 197 4.87 -4.45 11.39
CA LEU A 197 6.28 -4.79 11.21
C LEU A 197 6.42 -6.01 10.29
N GLY A 198 5.53 -6.99 10.43
CA GLY A 198 5.47 -8.15 9.54
C GLY A 198 6.66 -9.10 9.68
N THR A 199 7.35 -9.07 10.84
CA THR A 199 8.54 -9.86 11.15
C THR A 199 8.39 -10.58 12.51
N ASN A 200 9.09 -11.70 12.69
CA ASN A 200 9.37 -12.40 13.94
C ASN A 200 9.96 -11.45 14.98
N TRP A 201 11.01 -10.69 14.65
CA TRP A 201 11.57 -9.71 15.60
C TRP A 201 10.53 -8.65 15.96
N GLY A 202 9.70 -8.23 15.01
CA GLY A 202 8.62 -7.28 15.24
C GLY A 202 7.54 -7.85 16.17
N ARG A 203 7.26 -9.16 16.06
CA ARG A 203 6.40 -9.90 16.99
C ARG A 203 6.99 -9.95 18.39
N MET A 204 8.28 -10.23 18.52
CA MET A 204 8.98 -10.23 19.82
C MET A 204 8.96 -8.84 20.46
N LEU A 205 9.27 -7.80 19.68
CA LEU A 205 9.21 -6.41 20.13
C LEU A 205 7.79 -6.07 20.62
N SER A 206 6.77 -6.34 19.82
CA SER A 206 5.37 -6.09 20.20
C SER A 206 4.97 -6.81 21.50
N TYR A 207 5.41 -8.06 21.67
CA TYR A 207 5.16 -8.82 22.90
C TYR A 207 5.82 -8.16 24.12
N ASN A 208 7.10 -7.80 24.01
CA ASN A 208 7.83 -7.15 25.10
C ASN A 208 7.22 -5.80 25.45
N LEU A 209 6.86 -4.98 24.45
CA LEU A 209 6.18 -3.71 24.66
C LEU A 209 4.83 -3.89 25.36
N ALA A 210 4.06 -4.92 24.98
CA ALA A 210 2.80 -5.25 25.65
C ALA A 210 3.02 -5.64 27.11
N ALA A 211 4.00 -6.49 27.39
CA ALA A 211 4.32 -6.96 28.74
C ALA A 211 4.80 -5.82 29.65
N ALA A 212 5.63 -4.91 29.13
CA ALA A 212 6.04 -3.71 29.86
C ALA A 212 4.85 -2.77 30.11
N ALA A 213 3.97 -2.59 29.13
CA ALA A 213 2.82 -1.69 29.25
C ALA A 213 1.69 -2.23 30.14
N SER A 214 1.46 -3.54 30.18
CA SER A 214 0.39 -4.15 30.98
C SER A 214 0.82 -4.55 32.38
N ASP A 215 2.01 -5.14 32.50
CA ASP A 215 2.46 -5.82 33.72
C ASP A 215 3.66 -5.09 34.37
N GLY A 216 4.17 -4.01 33.76
CA GLY A 216 5.32 -3.26 34.28
C GLY A 216 6.63 -4.04 34.26
N ARG A 217 6.73 -5.10 33.44
CA ARG A 217 7.92 -5.94 33.38
C ARG A 217 9.10 -5.15 32.81
N ASP A 218 10.27 -5.34 33.41
CA ASP A 218 11.52 -4.87 32.83
C ASP A 218 11.83 -5.68 31.57
N ILE A 219 11.98 -4.97 30.45
CA ILE A 219 12.27 -5.55 29.14
C ILE A 219 13.68 -5.21 28.66
N THR A 220 14.54 -4.65 29.51
CA THR A 220 15.89 -4.22 29.15
C THR A 220 16.70 -5.33 28.50
N THR A 221 16.79 -6.50 29.15
CA THR A 221 17.50 -7.67 28.62
C THR A 221 16.87 -8.16 27.31
N ALA A 222 15.54 -8.20 27.22
CA ALA A 222 14.86 -8.65 26.02
C ALA A 222 15.08 -7.70 24.82
N LEU A 223 15.22 -6.40 25.07
CA LEU A 223 15.56 -5.41 24.04
C LEU A 223 17.04 -5.50 23.62
N GLU A 224 17.94 -5.80 24.54
CA GLU A 224 19.36 -6.07 24.24
C GLU A 224 19.51 -7.31 23.35
N ASP A 225 18.87 -8.42 23.72
CA ASP A 225 18.89 -9.66 22.95
C ASP A 225 18.33 -9.44 21.54
N LEU A 226 17.20 -8.73 21.44
CA LEU A 226 16.59 -8.41 20.16
C LEU A 226 17.51 -7.52 19.30
N LEU A 227 18.22 -6.56 19.92
CA LEU A 227 19.19 -5.72 19.23
C LEU A 227 20.36 -6.54 18.67
N ILE A 228 20.88 -7.51 19.44
CA ILE A 228 21.95 -8.42 18.97
C ILE A 228 21.46 -9.20 17.76
N GLN A 229 20.29 -9.84 17.86
CA GLN A 229 19.71 -10.62 16.76
C GLN A 229 19.47 -9.78 15.50
N LEU A 230 19.04 -8.53 15.65
CA LEU A 230 18.86 -7.61 14.52
C LEU A 230 20.16 -7.23 13.84
N ARG A 231 21.25 -7.01 14.59
CA ARG A 231 22.57 -6.70 14.02
C ARG A 231 23.14 -7.88 13.24
N ASP A 232 22.96 -9.09 13.77
CA ASP A 232 23.37 -10.32 13.07
C ASP A 232 22.57 -10.48 11.76
N ALA A 233 21.25 -10.25 11.81
CA ALA A 233 20.38 -10.30 10.64
C ALA A 233 20.73 -9.24 9.58
N GLU A 234 21.14 -8.04 9.99
CA GLU A 234 21.56 -6.97 9.07
C GLU A 234 22.80 -7.38 8.26
N SER A 235 23.82 -7.95 8.90
CA SER A 235 25.04 -8.42 8.23
C SER A 235 24.74 -9.48 7.16
N LEU A 236 23.85 -10.43 7.46
CA LEU A 236 23.41 -11.48 6.53
C LEU A 236 22.56 -10.92 5.38
N ALA A 237 21.84 -9.82 5.61
CA ALA A 237 21.01 -9.20 4.61
C ALA A 237 21.82 -8.38 3.59
N GLU A 238 22.92 -7.74 4.01
CA GLU A 238 23.79 -6.98 3.10
C GLU A 238 24.46 -7.87 2.04
N GLU A 239 24.95 -9.04 2.44
CA GLU A 239 25.55 -10.01 1.53
C GLU A 239 24.56 -10.46 0.43
N ARG A 240 23.28 -10.63 0.79
CA ARG A 240 22.21 -11.10 -0.09
C ARG A 240 21.61 -10.01 -0.97
N LYS A 241 21.66 -8.75 -0.52
CA LYS A 241 21.23 -7.59 -1.31
C LYS A 241 22.00 -7.51 -2.64
N ARG A 242 23.25 -7.96 -2.66
CA ARG A 242 24.07 -8.06 -3.87
C ARG A 242 23.50 -9.07 -4.89
N LEU A 243 23.02 -10.22 -4.43
CA LEU A 243 22.49 -11.29 -5.29
C LEU A 243 21.08 -11.00 -5.84
N ASN A 244 20.20 -10.43 -5.03
CA ASN A 244 18.81 -10.14 -5.45
C ASN A 244 18.62 -8.76 -6.12
N GLY A 245 19.61 -7.87 -6.01
CA GLY A 245 19.52 -6.50 -6.52
C GLY A 245 19.44 -6.40 -8.05
N GLU A 246 19.93 -7.41 -8.77
CA GLU A 246 19.82 -7.50 -10.23
C GLU A 246 18.40 -7.86 -10.67
N ALA A 247 17.83 -8.93 -10.13
CA ALA A 247 16.46 -9.38 -10.45
C ALA A 247 15.39 -8.30 -10.16
N MET A 248 15.55 -7.53 -9.07
CA MET A 248 14.67 -6.40 -8.77
C MET A 248 14.80 -5.27 -9.80
N ARG A 249 16.02 -4.95 -10.26
CA ARG A 249 16.23 -3.92 -11.28
C ARG A 249 15.70 -4.38 -12.64
N MET A 250 15.90 -5.64 -13.01
CA MET A 250 15.33 -6.20 -14.23
C MET A 250 13.80 -6.14 -14.21
N THR A 251 13.16 -6.57 -13.14
CA THR A 251 11.68 -6.60 -13.08
C THR A 251 11.06 -5.20 -12.98
N GLY A 252 11.67 -4.29 -12.22
CA GLY A 252 11.15 -2.94 -12.01
C GLY A 252 11.40 -1.96 -13.16
N LEU A 253 12.49 -2.13 -13.90
CA LEU A 253 12.91 -1.18 -14.95
C LEU A 253 12.91 -1.82 -16.35
N LEU A 254 13.51 -3.00 -16.51
CA LEU A 254 13.71 -3.58 -17.84
C LEU A 254 12.38 -4.01 -18.48
N ILE A 255 11.48 -4.68 -17.74
CA ILE A 255 10.21 -5.15 -18.30
C ILE A 255 9.31 -3.99 -18.79
N PRO A 256 9.09 -2.91 -18.00
CA PRO A 256 8.31 -1.76 -18.48
C PRO A 256 8.95 -1.01 -19.65
N VAL A 257 10.28 -1.07 -19.81
CA VAL A 257 11.00 -0.42 -20.91
C VAL A 257 10.97 -1.27 -22.18
N LEU A 258 11.06 -2.60 -22.05
CA LEU A 258 11.03 -3.51 -23.20
C LEU A 258 9.74 -3.40 -24.00
N TYR A 259 8.59 -3.19 -23.35
CA TYR A 259 7.31 -3.05 -24.05
C TYR A 259 7.22 -1.85 -25.01
N PRO A 260 7.59 -0.61 -24.64
CA PRO A 260 7.69 0.49 -25.60
C PRO A 260 8.81 0.28 -26.62
N VAL A 261 9.93 -0.37 -26.24
CA VAL A 261 10.99 -0.70 -27.21
C VAL A 261 10.48 -1.63 -28.31
N THR A 262 9.65 -2.63 -28.00
CA THR A 262 9.06 -3.48 -29.03
C THR A 262 8.14 -2.68 -29.95
N ILE A 263 7.37 -1.73 -29.43
CA ILE A 263 6.56 -0.81 -30.25
C ILE A 263 7.46 0.02 -31.19
N VAL A 264 8.56 0.57 -30.67
CA VAL A 264 9.52 1.34 -31.47
C VAL A 264 10.14 0.48 -32.58
N LEU A 265 10.48 -0.78 -32.29
CA LEU A 265 11.01 -1.71 -33.29
C LEU A 265 9.97 -2.07 -34.37
N LEU A 266 8.72 -2.31 -33.99
CA LEU A 266 7.63 -2.57 -34.95
C LEU A 266 7.42 -1.40 -35.91
N VAL A 267 7.50 -0.16 -35.40
CA VAL A 267 7.31 1.06 -36.21
C VAL A 267 8.55 1.39 -37.03
N GLY A 268 9.73 1.41 -36.40
CA GLY A 268 10.96 1.87 -37.02
C GLY A 268 11.65 0.84 -37.91
N TYR A 269 11.55 -0.45 -37.59
CA TYR A 269 12.27 -1.51 -38.31
C TYR A 269 11.37 -2.30 -39.26
N LEU A 270 10.13 -2.59 -38.85
CA LEU A 270 9.17 -3.33 -39.69
C LEU A 270 8.26 -2.41 -40.52
N GLY A 271 8.36 -1.09 -40.34
CA GLY A 271 7.59 -0.10 -41.10
C GLY A 271 6.08 -0.15 -40.82
N ILE A 272 5.65 -0.76 -39.71
CA ILE A 272 4.22 -0.84 -39.36
C ILE A 272 3.78 0.51 -38.80
N PRO A 273 2.73 1.14 -39.34
CA PRO A 273 2.24 2.41 -38.80
C PRO A 273 1.85 2.28 -37.32
N LEU A 274 2.21 3.27 -36.50
CA LEU A 274 1.91 3.27 -35.07
C LEU A 274 0.41 3.08 -34.78
N GLY A 275 -0.46 3.69 -35.59
CA GLY A 275 -1.90 3.54 -35.47
C GLY A 275 -2.35 2.09 -35.60
N THR A 276 -1.78 1.33 -36.55
CA THR A 276 -2.07 -0.09 -36.74
C THR A 276 -1.56 -0.93 -35.58
N VAL A 277 -0.39 -0.63 -35.02
CA VAL A 277 0.14 -1.32 -33.83
C VAL A 277 -0.79 -1.12 -32.63
N LEU A 278 -1.20 0.11 -32.35
CA LEU A 278 -2.10 0.43 -31.24
C LEU A 278 -3.50 -0.17 -31.45
N GLN A 279 -4.01 -0.14 -32.68
CA GLN A 279 -5.28 -0.77 -33.03
C GLN A 279 -5.21 -2.28 -32.82
N ASN A 280 -4.16 -2.94 -33.29
CA ASN A 280 -3.96 -4.37 -33.10
C ASN A 280 -3.82 -4.73 -31.61
N GLN A 281 -3.16 -3.90 -30.81
CA GLN A 281 -2.92 -4.18 -29.41
C GLN A 281 -4.17 -3.98 -28.53
N PHE A 282 -4.95 -2.92 -28.74
CA PHE A 282 -6.05 -2.56 -27.83
C PHE A 282 -7.44 -2.83 -28.37
N TYR A 283 -7.60 -2.95 -29.70
CA TYR A 283 -8.90 -3.12 -30.34
C TYR A 283 -9.11 -4.51 -30.94
N THR A 284 -8.11 -5.40 -30.86
CA THR A 284 -8.31 -6.82 -31.17
C THR A 284 -8.41 -7.64 -29.89
N PRO A 285 -9.25 -8.69 -29.85
CA PRO A 285 -9.36 -9.56 -28.68
C PRO A 285 -8.00 -10.15 -28.29
N GLY A 286 -7.27 -10.70 -29.27
CA GLY A 286 -5.95 -11.30 -29.04
C GLY A 286 -4.94 -10.32 -28.44
N GLY A 287 -4.86 -9.10 -29.00
CA GLY A 287 -3.97 -8.06 -28.50
C GLY A 287 -4.28 -7.65 -27.06
N LEU A 288 -5.56 -7.41 -26.75
CA LEU A 288 -5.96 -6.96 -25.42
C LEU A 288 -5.69 -8.05 -24.36
N LEU A 289 -5.97 -9.31 -24.68
CA LEU A 289 -5.69 -10.44 -23.78
C LEU A 289 -4.19 -10.58 -23.52
N LEU A 290 -3.36 -10.47 -24.55
CA LEU A 290 -1.89 -10.50 -24.42
C LEU A 290 -1.39 -9.33 -23.58
N PHE A 291 -1.93 -8.13 -23.76
CA PHE A 291 -1.58 -6.99 -22.94
C PHE A 291 -1.90 -7.21 -21.46
N LEU A 292 -3.12 -7.69 -21.17
CA LEU A 292 -3.53 -8.03 -19.80
C LEU A 292 -2.63 -9.11 -19.19
N LEU A 293 -2.26 -10.11 -19.98
CA LEU A 293 -1.36 -11.17 -19.54
C LEU A 293 0.05 -10.62 -19.22
N ILE A 294 0.61 -9.76 -20.08
CA ILE A 294 1.92 -9.11 -19.84
C ILE A 294 1.86 -8.29 -18.55
N LEU A 295 0.82 -7.49 -18.37
CA LEU A 295 0.64 -6.66 -17.19
C LEU A 295 0.49 -7.50 -15.91
N PHE A 296 -0.29 -8.58 -15.98
CA PHE A 296 -0.44 -9.54 -14.89
C PHE A 296 0.88 -10.20 -14.54
N LEU A 297 1.62 -10.73 -15.52
CA LEU A 297 2.92 -11.40 -15.28
C LEU A 297 3.94 -10.44 -14.69
N TRP A 298 3.96 -9.18 -15.15
CA TRP A 298 4.81 -8.15 -14.57
C TRP A 298 4.47 -7.90 -13.09
N ALA A 299 3.18 -7.68 -12.78
CA ALA A 299 2.73 -7.48 -11.40
C ALA A 299 2.97 -8.72 -10.52
N ALA A 300 2.75 -9.91 -11.06
CA ALA A 300 2.94 -11.18 -10.35
C ALA A 300 4.41 -11.40 -10.02
N ASN A 301 5.31 -11.17 -10.98
CA ASN A 301 6.75 -11.27 -10.76
C ASN A 301 7.21 -10.23 -9.72
N GLY A 302 6.71 -8.99 -9.82
CA GLY A 302 6.99 -7.94 -8.84
C GLY A 302 6.53 -8.32 -7.41
N ALA A 303 5.35 -8.92 -7.27
CA ALA A 303 4.82 -9.39 -6.00
C ALA A 303 5.64 -10.55 -5.43
N LEU A 304 5.99 -11.54 -6.25
CA LEU A 304 6.83 -12.68 -5.85
C LEU A 304 8.20 -12.20 -5.35
N LEU A 305 8.88 -11.34 -6.10
CA LEU A 305 10.17 -10.78 -5.69
C LEU A 305 10.07 -9.99 -4.38
N SER A 306 8.96 -9.26 -4.18
CA SER A 306 8.72 -8.52 -2.95
C SER A 306 8.55 -9.45 -1.74
N LEU A 307 7.80 -10.54 -1.90
CA LEU A 307 7.61 -11.57 -0.87
C LEU A 307 8.91 -12.31 -0.53
N PHE A 308 9.68 -12.71 -1.54
CA PHE A 308 10.97 -13.39 -1.32
C PHE A 308 12.03 -12.47 -0.69
N ALA A 309 11.98 -11.17 -0.98
CA ALA A 309 12.84 -10.21 -0.32
C ALA A 309 12.44 -9.97 1.15
N ALA A 310 11.15 -10.03 1.48
CA ALA A 310 10.64 -9.79 2.82
C ALA A 310 10.94 -10.92 3.81
N LYS A 311 10.80 -12.19 3.39
CA LYS A 311 11.09 -13.37 4.23
C LYS A 311 12.52 -13.47 4.76
N ARG A 312 13.46 -12.64 4.29
CA ARG A 312 14.91 -12.79 4.53
C ARG A 312 15.49 -11.88 5.61
N PHE A 313 14.69 -10.96 6.17
CA PHE A 313 15.05 -10.14 7.33
C PHE A 313 14.47 -10.70 8.65
N ASP A 314 13.96 -11.93 8.58
CA ASP A 314 13.34 -12.64 9.68
C ASP A 314 14.16 -13.90 9.95
N PHE A 315 14.65 -14.04 11.18
CA PHE A 315 15.27 -15.27 11.69
C PHE A 315 14.22 -16.13 12.38
#